data_AF-A0A7C9P4Y6-F1
#
_entry.id   AF-A0A7C9P4Y6-F1
#
_cell.length_a   1.000
_cell.length_b   1.000
_cell.length_c   1.000
_cell.angle_alpha   90.00
_cell.angle_beta   90.00
_cell.angle_gamma   90.00
#
_symmetry.space_group_name_H-M   'P 1'
#
loop_
_entity.id
_entity.type
_entity.pdbx_description
1 polymer ?
#
loop_
_entity_poly.entity_id
_entity_poly.type
_entity_poly.pdbx_seq_one_letter_code
_entity_poly.pdbx_strand_id
1 'polypeptide(L)' 'MQDIYYRAGEWAAPGQPIVSILPIENIKVRFFVPETRLGALKIGQRVEIQCDGCPAAVSATIRFISTTAEYTPPIL' A
#
# COMPACT_ATOMS: atom_id res chain seq x y z
N MET A 1 1.61 3.77 9.40
CA MET A 1 2.79 4.41 10.01
C MET A 1 2.53 5.90 9.95
N GLN A 2 2.50 6.58 11.10
CA GLN A 2 2.29 8.03 11.17
C GLN A 2 3.63 8.66 11.52
N ASP A 3 4.17 9.49 10.62
CA ASP A 3 5.39 10.25 10.85
C ASP A 3 5.02 11.67 11.31
N ILE A 4 5.50 12.04 12.51
CA ILE A 4 5.34 13.38 13.06
C ILE A 4 6.63 14.15 12.74
N TYR A 5 6.54 15.16 11.87
CA TYR A 5 7.73 15.86 11.36
C TYR A 5 8.26 16.95 12.30
N TYR A 6 7.43 17.48 13.21
CA TYR A 6 7.81 18.55 14.14
C TYR A 6 7.12 18.41 15.50
N ARG A 7 7.81 18.87 16.56
CA ARG A 7 7.27 18.91 17.93
C ARG A 7 6.87 20.32 18.32
N ALA A 8 6.03 20.45 19.35
CA ALA A 8 5.60 21.74 19.87
C ALA A 8 6.82 22.59 20.30
N GLY A 9 7.01 23.74 19.66
CA GLY A 9 8.13 24.66 19.89
C GLY A 9 9.11 24.82 18.72
N GLU A 10 9.01 23.99 17.67
CA GLU A 10 9.86 24.11 16.48
C GLU A 10 9.25 25.03 15.41
N TRP A 11 10.10 25.83 14.76
CA TRP A 11 9.71 26.72 13.66
C TRP A 11 9.60 25.93 12.35
N ALA A 12 8.40 25.83 11.79
CA ALA A 12 8.17 25.29 10.46
C ALA A 12 8.28 26.41 9.41
N ALA A 13 9.08 26.20 8.36
CA ALA A 13 9.19 27.16 7.27
C ALA A 13 7.89 27.16 6.42
N PRO A 14 7.52 28.29 5.78
CA PRO A 14 6.37 28.34 4.89
C PRO A 14 6.45 27.24 3.82
N GLY A 15 5.41 26.40 3.75
CA GLY A 15 5.33 25.30 2.77
C GLY A 15 5.81 23.93 3.27
N GLN A 16 6.29 23.79 4.51
CA GLN A 16 6.63 22.47 5.06
C GLN A 16 5.42 21.75 5.65
N PRO A 17 5.15 20.49 5.24
CA PRO A 17 4.09 19.68 5.84
C PRO A 17 4.47 19.30 7.28
N ILE A 18 3.57 19.58 8.23
CA ILE A 18 3.84 19.42 9.67
C ILE A 18 3.45 18.01 10.17
N VAL A 19 2.42 17.41 9.57
CA VAL A 19 1.92 16.07 9.91
C VAL A 19 1.52 15.34 8.63
N SER A 20 1.89 14.06 8.50
CA SER A 20 1.30 13.14 7.53
C SER A 20 0.33 12.22 8.27
N ILE A 21 -0.96 12.37 7.99
CA ILE A 21 -2.02 11.51 8.55
C ILE A 21 -2.37 10.50 7.46
N LEU A 22 -2.21 9.21 7.77
CA LEU A 22 -2.70 8.13 6.92
C LEU A 22 -4.14 7.81 7.36
N PRO A 23 -5.18 8.27 6.64
CA PRO A 23 -6.55 7.88 6.97
C PRO A 23 -6.69 6.36 6.82
N ILE A 24 -7.15 5.72 7.89
CA ILE A 24 -7.37 4.26 7.98
C ILE A 24 -8.35 3.77 6.90
N GLU A 25 -9.18 4.65 6.37
CA GLU A 25 -10.18 4.36 5.34
C GLU A 25 -9.57 4.01 3.98
N ASN A 26 -8.30 4.36 3.74
CA ASN A 26 -7.62 4.21 2.45
C ASN A 26 -6.51 3.16 2.49
N ILE A 27 -6.81 1.97 3.04
CA ILE A 27 -5.87 0.84 3.02
C ILE A 27 -5.69 0.34 1.58
N LYS A 28 -4.44 0.39 1.10
CA LYS A 28 -4.02 -0.20 -0.18
C LYS A 28 -3.21 -1.46 0.12
N VAL A 29 -3.65 -2.59 -0.42
CA VAL A 29 -2.90 -3.84 -0.37
C VAL A 29 -2.14 -4.00 -1.69
N ARG A 30 -0.82 -4.12 -1.60
CA ARG A 30 0.06 -4.39 -2.75
C ARG A 30 0.66 -5.77 -2.57
N PHE A 31 0.48 -6.63 -3.57
CA PHE A 31 1.06 -7.96 -3.63
C PHE A 31 1.78 -8.15 -4.95
N PHE A 32 2.85 -8.95 -4.94
CA PHE A 32 3.64 -9.26 -6.13
C PHE A 32 3.23 -10.62 -6.66
N VAL A 33 3.08 -10.70 -7.98
CA VAL A 33 2.66 -11.93 -8.66
C VAL A 33 3.74 -12.35 -9.65
N PRO A 34 4.03 -13.66 -9.76
CA PRO A 34 4.89 -14.17 -10.83
C PRO A 34 4.28 -13.87 -12.21
N GLU A 35 5.13 -13.60 -13.20
CA GLU A 35 4.74 -13.29 -14.58
C GLU A 35 3.81 -14.35 -15.17
N THR A 36 4.09 -15.63 -14.90
CA THR A 36 3.29 -16.77 -15.40
C THR A 36 1.84 -16.75 -14.93
N ARG A 37 1.54 -16.08 -13.81
CA ARG A 37 0.18 -15.93 -13.26
C ARG A 37 -0.46 -14.59 -13.57
N LEU A 38 0.28 -13.64 -14.15
CA LEU A 38 -0.22 -12.29 -14.47
C LEU A 38 -1.40 -12.34 -15.45
N GLY A 39 -1.35 -13.22 -16.45
CA GLY A 39 -2.40 -13.35 -17.46
C GLY A 39 -3.77 -13.79 -16.92
N ALA A 40 -3.81 -14.38 -15.73
CA ALA A 40 -5.05 -14.76 -15.06
C ALA A 40 -5.70 -13.63 -14.26
N LEU A 41 -5.01 -12.49 -14.09
CA LEU A 41 -5.46 -11.36 -13.28
C LEU A 41 -5.98 -10.22 -14.13
N LYS A 42 -7.09 -9.62 -13.71
CA LYS A 42 -7.72 -8.50 -14.42
C LYS A 42 -8.13 -7.39 -13.46
N ILE A 43 -8.09 -6.14 -13.94
CA ILE A 43 -8.69 -5.01 -13.23
C ILE A 43 -10.20 -5.28 -13.06
N GLY A 44 -10.74 -4.99 -11.88
CA GLY A 44 -12.13 -5.28 -11.51
C GLY A 44 -12.34 -6.69 -10.95
N GLN A 45 -11.32 -7.55 -10.98
CA GLN A 45 -11.41 -8.89 -10.38
C GLN A 45 -11.51 -8.80 -8.86
N ARG A 46 -12.40 -9.63 -8.28
CA ARG A 46 -12.48 -9.81 -6.82
C ARG A 46 -11.37 -10.73 -6.34
N VAL A 47 -10.77 -10.36 -5.23
CA VAL A 47 -9.73 -11.13 -4.55
C VAL A 47 -10.05 -11.21 -3.06
N GLU A 48 -9.66 -12.32 -2.44
CA GLU A 48 -9.73 -12.47 -0.98
C GLU A 48 -8.34 -12.28 -0.40
N ILE A 49 -8.27 -11.47 0.65
CA ILE A 49 -7.04 -11.16 1.36
C ILE A 49 -7.17 -11.77 2.74
N GLN A 50 -6.25 -12.67 3.07
CA GLN A 50 -6.07 -13.18 4.42
C GLN A 50 -4.85 -12.51 5.01
N CYS A 51 -4.98 -12.04 6.25
CA CYS A 51 -3.89 -11.45 7.01
C CYS A 51 -3.86 -12.07 8.41
N ASP A 52 -2.68 -12.21 9.00
CA ASP A 52 -2.51 -12.92 10.28
C ASP A 52 -3.29 -12.28 11.45
N GLY A 53 -3.63 -10.99 11.33
CA GLY A 53 -4.46 -10.26 12.30
C GLY A 53 -5.92 -10.05 11.89
N CYS A 54 -6.35 -10.58 10.74
CA CYS A 54 -7.70 -10.39 10.22
C CYS A 54 -8.63 -11.48 10.77
N PRO A 55 -9.75 -11.12 11.44
CA PRO A 55 -10.69 -12.12 11.95
C PRO A 55 -11.43 -12.91 10.86
N ALA A 56 -11.51 -12.35 9.64
CA ALA A 56 -12.08 -12.99 8.46
C ALA A 56 -11.34 -12.56 7.20
N ALA A 57 -11.50 -13.32 6.11
CA ALA A 57 -10.98 -12.93 4.80
C ALA A 57 -11.61 -11.61 4.35
N VAL A 58 -10.78 -10.69 3.89
CA VAL A 58 -11.21 -9.36 3.41
C VAL A 58 -11.39 -9.43 1.91
N SER A 59 -12.61 -9.23 1.43
CA SER A 59 -12.88 -9.10 0.00
C SER A 59 -12.36 -7.75 -0.51
N ALA A 60 -11.57 -7.78 -1.58
CA ALA A 60 -11.07 -6.59 -2.25
C ALA A 60 -11.23 -6.69 -3.77
N THR A 61 -10.96 -5.60 -4.48
CA THR A 61 -11.02 -5.53 -5.93
C THR A 61 -9.73 -4.96 -6.49
N ILE A 62 -9.20 -5.62 -7.54
CA ILE A 62 -7.99 -5.17 -8.22
C ILE A 62 -8.31 -3.85 -8.95
N ARG A 63 -7.74 -2.74 -8.48
CA ARG A 63 -7.91 -1.41 -9.12
C ARG A 63 -6.74 -1.04 -10.03
N PHE A 64 -5.59 -1.66 -9.86
CA PHE A 64 -4.37 -1.33 -10.59
C PHE A 64 -3.48 -2.57 -10.73
N ILE A 65 -2.90 -2.75 -11.91
CA ILE A 65 -1.85 -3.72 -12.20
C ILE A 65 -0.70 -2.91 -12.82
N SER A 66 0.50 -3.02 -12.26
CA SER A 66 1.67 -2.31 -12.80
C SER A 66 2.00 -2.80 -14.21
N THR A 67 2.28 -1.87 -15.13
CA THR A 67 2.78 -2.19 -16.47
C THR A 67 4.28 -2.52 -16.49
N THR A 68 4.98 -2.27 -15.37
CA THR A 68 6.41 -2.49 -15.21
C THR A 68 6.63 -3.52 -14.13
N ALA A 69 7.49 -4.51 -14.41
CA ALA A 69 7.92 -5.48 -13.41
C ALA A 69 8.81 -4.78 -12.37
N GLU A 70 8.42 -4.90 -11.11
CA GLU A 70 9.20 -4.40 -9.98
C GLU A 70 9.91 -5.59 -9.34
N TYR A 71 11.21 -5.67 -9.55
CA TYR A 71 12.07 -6.64 -8.91
C TYR A 71 12.51 -6.05 -7.58
N THR A 72 12.07 -6.61 -6.45
CA THR A 72 12.72 -6.33 -5.17
C THR A 72 14.19 -6.76 -5.33
N PRO A 73 15.17 -5.85 -5.13
CA PRO A 73 16.57 -6.23 -5.22
C PRO A 73 16.81 -7.37 -4.23
N PRO A 74 17.51 -8.45 -4.61
CA PRO A 74 17.86 -9.49 -3.66
C PRO A 74 18.64 -8.86 -2.51
N ILE A 75 18.16 -9.06 -1.30
CA ILE A 75 18.93 -8.79 -0.08
C ILE A 75 20.07 -9.81 -0.10
N LEU A 76 21.31 -9.33 -0.31
CA LEU A 76 22.54 -10.12 -0.12
C LEU A 76 23.06 -9.92 1.30
#